data_AF-F3ZGD9-F1
#
_entry.id   AF-F3ZGD9-F1
#
_cell.length_a   1.000
_cell.length_b   1.000
_cell.length_c   1.000
_cell.angle_alpha   90.00
_cell.angle_beta   90.00
_cell.angle_gamma   90.00
#
_symmetry.space_group_name_H-M   'P 1'
#
loop_
_entity.id
_entity.type
_entity.pdbx_description
1 polymer ?
#
loop_
_entity_poly.entity_id
_entity_poly.type
_entity_poly.pdbx_seq_one_letter_code
_entity_poly.pdbx_strand_id
1 'polypeptide(L)' 'MAEIGITVSHAVEQPEPRHASNEEASLLGIQKAAVVTHIRRTYYSDEGRPVETADIIVPAAHCEIVYEIPINH' A
#
# COMPACT_ATOMS: atom_id res chain seq x y z
N MET A 1 2.86 -11.54 -11.68
CA MET A 1 3.53 -12.67 -11.03
C MET A 1 3.12 -14.02 -11.63
N ALA A 2 1.82 -14.32 -11.73
CA ALA A 2 1.36 -15.57 -12.35
C ALA A 2 1.90 -15.80 -13.77
N GLU A 3 1.93 -14.77 -14.62
CA GLU A 3 2.47 -14.82 -15.99
C GLU A 3 3.95 -15.24 -16.09
N ILE A 4 4.71 -15.10 -14.99
CA ILE A 4 6.12 -15.53 -14.91
C ILE A 4 6.30 -16.78 -14.03
N GLY A 5 5.22 -17.51 -13.77
CA GLY A 5 5.24 -18.76 -13.00
C GLY A 5 5.38 -18.57 -11.49
N ILE A 6 5.07 -17.39 -10.95
CA ILE A 6 5.11 -17.13 -9.49
C ILE A 6 3.69 -17.01 -8.94
N THR A 7 3.32 -17.94 -8.06
CA THR A 7 2.08 -17.89 -7.29
C THR A 7 2.27 -17.03 -6.05
N VAL A 8 1.46 -15.96 -5.90
CA VAL A 8 1.43 -15.13 -4.69
C VAL A 8 0.43 -15.73 -3.70
N SER A 9 0.85 -15.94 -2.46
CA SER A 9 0.02 -16.53 -1.41
C SER A 9 -0.63 -15.49 -0.51
N HIS A 10 0.13 -14.46 -0.12
CA HIS A 10 -0.35 -13.39 0.75
C HIS A 10 0.46 -12.11 0.59
N ALA A 11 -0.06 -11.02 1.15
CA ALA A 11 0.62 -9.74 1.28
C ALA A 11 0.73 -9.35 2.75
N VAL A 12 1.80 -8.66 3.10
CA VAL A 12 1.89 -7.90 4.34
C VAL A 12 1.88 -6.42 3.97
N GLU A 13 0.92 -5.68 4.51
CA GLU A 13 0.82 -4.22 4.37
C GLU A 13 1.05 -3.52 5.71
N GLN A 14 1.80 -2.42 5.67
CA GLN A 14 2.08 -1.55 6.81
C GLN A 14 1.65 -0.12 6.45
N PRO A 15 0.38 0.25 6.73
CA PRO A 15 -0.11 1.61 6.56
C PRO A 15 0.36 2.51 7.70
N GLU A 16 0.93 3.66 7.36
CA GLU A 16 1.37 4.68 8.32
C GLU A 16 0.89 6.07 7.88
N PRO A 17 0.30 6.87 8.78
CA PRO A 17 -0.06 8.25 8.46
C PRO A 17 1.20 9.13 8.47
N ARG A 18 1.33 10.01 7.47
CA ARG A 18 2.34 11.09 7.49
C ARG A 18 1.92 12.26 6.61
N HIS A 19 2.71 13.34 6.65
CA HIS A 19 2.58 14.41 5.68
C HIS A 19 3.29 14.04 4.37
N ALA A 20 2.70 14.42 3.24
CA ALA A 20 3.31 14.25 1.92
C ALA A 20 4.60 15.06 1.80
N SER A 21 5.60 14.48 1.14
CA SER A 21 6.77 15.23 0.68
C SER A 21 6.36 16.24 -0.40
N ASN A 22 7.24 17.21 -0.70
CA ASN A 22 6.96 18.17 -1.77
C ASN A 22 6.81 17.50 -3.15
N GLU A 23 7.60 16.45 -3.40
CA GLU A 23 7.55 15.68 -4.64
C GLU A 23 6.24 14.92 -4.76
N GLU A 24 5.84 14.20 -3.71
CA GLU A 24 4.57 13.48 -3.65
C GLU A 24 3.39 14.43 -3.82
N ALA A 25 3.40 15.57 -3.12
CA ALA A 25 2.34 16.55 -3.24
C ALA A 25 2.21 17.08 -4.68
N SER A 26 3.34 17.29 -5.36
CA SER A 26 3.36 17.71 -6.77
C SER A 26 2.84 16.63 -7.71
N LEU A 27 3.29 15.38 -7.54
CA LEU A 27 2.89 14.27 -8.41
C LEU A 27 1.40 13.91 -8.23
N LEU A 28 0.89 14.04 -7.00
CA LEU A 28 -0.49 13.72 -6.65
C LEU A 28 -1.45 14.91 -6.83
N GLY A 29 -0.94 16.11 -7.13
CA GLY A 29 -1.75 17.31 -7.28
C GLY A 29 -2.46 17.78 -6.00
N ILE A 30 -1.88 17.49 -4.84
CA ILE A 30 -2.45 17.81 -3.52
C ILE A 30 -1.71 18.97 -2.85
N GLN A 31 -2.30 19.52 -1.79
CA GLN A 31 -1.65 20.58 -1.01
C GLN A 31 -0.33 20.08 -0.40
N LYS A 32 0.66 20.98 -0.31
CA LYS A 32 1.92 20.68 0.38
C LYS A 32 1.66 20.33 1.83
N ALA A 33 2.38 19.33 2.34
CA ALA A 33 2.18 18.78 3.67
C ALA A 33 0.73 18.32 3.93
N ALA A 34 -0.06 17.98 2.90
CA ALA A 34 -1.31 17.27 3.09
C ALA A 34 -1.07 15.92 3.77
N VAL A 35 -2.04 15.46 4.55
CA VAL A 35 -2.01 14.14 5.18
C VAL A 35 -2.21 13.07 4.12
N VAL A 36 -1.34 12.07 4.14
CA VAL A 36 -1.38 10.87 3.29
C VAL A 36 -1.23 9.63 4.15
N THR A 37 -1.74 8.51 3.66
CA THR A 37 -1.35 7.19 4.19
C THR A 37 -0.26 6.63 3.30
N HIS A 38 0.89 6.31 3.88
CA HIS A 38 1.98 5.61 3.22
C HIS A 38 1.86 4.12 3.56
N ILE A 39 1.57 3.31 2.56
CA ILE A 39 1.43 1.86 2.70
C ILE A 39 2.70 1.21 2.15
N ARG A 40 3.42 0.50 3.01
CA ARG A 40 4.50 -0.39 2.58
C ARG A 40 3.95 -1.79 2.42
N ARG A 41 4.03 -2.35 1.23
CA ARG A 41 3.51 -3.69 0.91
C ARG A 41 4.62 -4.62 0.47
N THR A 42 4.57 -5.87 0.93
CA THR A 42 5.36 -6.97 0.37
C THR A 42 4.44 -8.13 0.02
N TYR A 43 4.52 -8.62 -1.22
CA TYR A 43 3.89 -9.87 -1.64
C TYR A 43 4.85 -11.04 -1.41
N TYR A 44 4.30 -12.16 -0.97
CA TYR A 44 5.03 -13.40 -0.72
C TYR A 44 4.51 -14.53 -1.60
N SER A 45 5.42 -15.40 -2.06
CA SER A 45 5.02 -16.62 -2.76
C SER A 45 4.41 -17.65 -1.81
N ASP A 46 3.86 -18.73 -2.36
CA ASP A 46 3.48 -19.94 -1.61
C ASP A 46 4.64 -20.55 -0.81
N GLU A 47 5.87 -20.43 -1.30
CA GLU A 47 7.09 -20.81 -0.57
C GLU A 47 7.54 -19.79 0.50
N GLY A 48 6.78 -18.71 0.71
CA GLY A 48 7.10 -17.68 1.70
C GLY A 48 8.23 -16.73 1.28
N ARG A 49 8.67 -16.76 0.02
CA ARG A 49 9.70 -15.84 -0.50
C ARG A 49 9.08 -14.48 -0.83
N PRO A 50 9.70 -13.33 -0.47
CA PRO A 50 9.23 -12.03 -0.94
C PRO A 50 9.45 -11.92 -2.46
N VAL A 51 8.40 -11.51 -3.20
CA VAL A 51 8.42 -11.47 -4.66
C VAL A 51 8.20 -10.08 -5.24
N GLU A 52 7.58 -9.16 -4.49
CA GLU A 52 7.36 -7.78 -4.89
C GLU A 52 7.26 -6.90 -3.65
N THR A 53 7.83 -5.71 -3.73
CA THR A 53 7.71 -4.65 -2.72
C THR A 53 7.14 -3.39 -3.35
N ALA A 54 6.26 -2.69 -2.64
CA ALA A 54 5.69 -1.42 -3.10
C ALA A 54 5.56 -0.41 -1.95
N ASP A 55 5.88 0.84 -2.26
CA ASP A 55 5.55 2.02 -1.46
C ASP A 55 4.38 2.73 -2.15
N ILE A 56 3.24 2.81 -1.48
CA ILE A 56 1.99 3.36 -2.04
C ILE A 56 1.60 4.58 -1.20
N ILE A 57 1.43 5.73 -1.85
CA ILE A 57 1.00 6.98 -1.20
C ILE A 57 -0.46 7.25 -1.55
N VAL A 58 -1.32 7.25 -0.53
CA VAL A 58 -2.77 7.44 -0.67
C VAL A 58 -3.17 8.79 -0.07
N PRO A 59 -3.64 9.77 -0.88
CA PRO A 59 -4.10 11.06 -0.36
C PRO A 59 -5.38 10.93 0.48
N ALA A 60 -5.31 11.32 1.75
CA ALA A 60 -6.46 11.24 2.65
C ALA A 60 -7.62 12.16 2.24
N ALA A 61 -7.35 13.21 1.46
CA ALA A 61 -8.36 14.14 0.97
C ALA A 61 -9.22 13.59 -0.18
N HIS A 62 -8.78 12.50 -0.82
CA HIS A 62 -9.38 12.01 -2.07
C HIS A 62 -9.68 10.51 -2.07
N CYS A 63 -9.11 9.76 -1.13
CA CYS A 63 -9.18 8.31 -1.11
C CYS A 63 -9.40 7.81 0.32
N GLU A 64 -10.03 6.65 0.42
CA GLU A 64 -10.25 5.93 1.68
C GLU A 64 -9.68 4.51 1.56
N ILE A 65 -9.14 4.00 2.66
CA ILE A 65 -8.72 2.61 2.77
C ILE A 65 -9.82 1.88 3.53
N VAL A 66 -10.52 0.98 2.83
CA VAL A 66 -11.66 0.25 3.37
C VAL A 66 -11.33 -1.24 3.39
N TYR A 67 -11.57 -1.90 4.52
CA TYR A 67 -11.39 -3.34 4.68
C TYR A 67 -12.65 -3.97 5.25
N GLU A 68 -12.91 -5.21 4.83
CA GLU A 68 -13.89 -6.09 5.47
C GLU A 68 -13.10 -7.11 6.30
N ILE A 69 -13.40 -7.19 7.59
CA ILE A 69 -12.80 -8.19 8.49
C ILE A 69 -13.93 -9.11 8.97
N PRO A 70 -13.93 -10.39 8.59
CA PRO A 70 -14.90 -11.34 9.11
C PRO A 70 -14.64 -11.58 10.61
N ILE A 71 -15.71 -11.50 11.41
CA ILE A 71 -15.68 -11.87 12.83
C ILE A 71 -16.31 -13.26 12.95
N ASN A 72 -15.46 -14.27 13.18
CA ASN A 72 -15.93 -15.62 13.44
C ASN A 72 -16.10 -15.81 14.96
N HIS A 73 -17.26 -16.32 15.37
CA HIS A 73 -17.58 -16.72 16.75
C HIS A 73 -17.22 -18.17 17.00
#